data_AF-A0A526PPH7-F1
#
_entry.id   AF-A0A526PPH7-F1
#
_cell.length_a   1.000
_cell.length_b   1.000
_cell.length_c   1.000
_cell.angle_alpha   90.00
_cell.angle_beta   90.00
_cell.angle_gamma   90.00
#
_symmetry.space_group_name_H-M   'P 1'
#
loop_
_entity.id
_entity.type
_entity.pdbx_description
1 polymer ?
#
loop_
_entity_poly.entity_id
_entity_poly.type
_entity_poly.pdbx_seq_one_letter_code
_entity_poly.pdbx_strand_id
1 'polypeptide(L)'
;ILATLTGEWDRRSVILWTLVFFVLGNVVAALSSSFELLLIARMIMALSSGLFAATAQGTAVALVDDHHRARAIAVVVGGTTVAVAVGAPLGALVAA
;
A
#
# COMPACT_ATOMS: atom_id res chain seq x y z
N ILE A 1 24.55 -0.53 19.60
CA ILE A 1 24.18 0.90 19.77
C ILE A 1 23.66 1.49 18.45
N LEU A 2 24.39 1.41 17.32
CA LEU A 2 23.83 1.84 16.03
C LEU A 2 22.70 0.90 15.52
N ALA A 3 22.80 -0.42 15.58
CA ALA A 3 21.67 -1.30 15.19
C ALA A 3 20.41 -1.16 16.10
N THR A 4 20.60 -0.69 17.34
CA THR A 4 19.53 -0.48 18.33
C THR A 4 18.94 0.94 18.29
N LEU A 5 19.63 1.92 17.69
CA LEU A 5 19.14 3.30 17.50
C LEU A 5 18.76 3.62 16.04
N THR A 6 19.23 2.81 15.07
CA THR A 6 19.01 3.01 13.62
C THR A 6 17.99 2.02 13.05
N GLY A 7 17.39 1.17 13.90
CA GLY A 7 16.38 0.17 13.52
C GLY A 7 14.94 0.66 13.51
N GLU A 8 14.69 1.92 13.88
CA GLU A 8 13.38 2.42 14.34
C GLU A 8 12.61 3.30 13.35
N TRP A 9 13.01 3.39 12.08
CA TRP A 9 11.99 3.56 11.05
C TRP A 9 11.41 2.19 10.77
N ASP A 10 10.64 1.71 11.75
CA ASP A 10 10.02 0.40 11.77
C ASP A 10 9.28 0.25 10.44
N ARG A 11 9.75 -0.64 9.56
CA ARG A 11 9.16 -0.82 8.22
C ARG A 11 7.65 -1.07 8.33
N ARG A 12 7.25 -1.66 9.46
CA ARG A 12 5.88 -1.80 9.91
C ARG A 12 5.15 -0.46 10.07
N SER A 13 5.76 0.52 10.73
CA SER A 13 5.20 1.87 10.87
C SER A 13 5.01 2.56 9.52
N VAL A 14 5.93 2.43 8.58
CA VAL A 14 5.75 3.03 7.24
C VAL A 14 4.60 2.36 6.47
N ILE A 15 4.51 1.03 6.54
CA ILE A 15 3.38 0.28 5.96
C ILE A 15 2.05 0.68 6.60
N LEU A 16 2.02 0.85 7.92
CA LEU A 16 0.82 1.30 8.63
C LEU A 16 0.44 2.73 8.27
N TRP A 17 1.40 3.66 8.23
CA TRP A 17 1.14 5.04 7.85
C TRP A 17 0.62 5.14 6.42
N THR A 18 1.24 4.45 5.47
CA THR A 18 0.76 4.42 4.08
C THR A 18 -0.64 3.84 3.96
N LEU A 19 -0.97 2.80 4.74
CA LEU A 19 -2.32 2.25 4.79
C LEU A 19 -3.33 3.27 5.37
N VAL A 20 -2.97 3.95 6.45
CA VAL A 20 -3.80 4.99 7.07
C VAL A 20 -4.06 6.14 6.10
N PHE A 21 -3.02 6.68 5.46
CA PHE A 21 -3.17 7.74 4.46
C PHE A 21 -3.98 7.28 3.25
N PHE A 22 -3.83 6.03 2.83
CA PHE A 22 -4.62 5.47 1.74
C PHE A 22 -6.11 5.39 2.10
N VAL A 23 -6.45 4.89 3.29
CA VAL A 23 -7.83 4.84 3.77
C VAL A 23 -8.41 6.25 3.91
N LEU A 24 -7.67 7.18 4.52
CA LEU A 24 -8.10 8.57 4.64
C LEU A 24 -8.36 9.20 3.27
N GLY A 25 -7.47 8.99 2.30
CA GLY A 25 -7.66 9.47 0.93
C GLY A 25 -8.93 8.91 0.28
N ASN A 26 -9.24 7.62 0.49
CA ASN A 26 -10.48 7.02 0.00
C ASN A 26 -11.73 7.59 0.69
N VAL A 27 -11.68 7.84 2.00
CA VAL A 27 -12.80 8.47 2.74
C VAL A 27 -13.04 9.90 2.26
N VAL A 28 -11.97 10.68 2.05
CA VAL A 28 -12.07 12.05 1.50
C VAL A 28 -12.64 12.00 0.09
N ALA A 29 -12.21 11.04 -0.75
CA ALA A 29 -12.77 10.86 -2.09
C ALA A 29 -14.26 10.47 -2.05
N ALA A 30 -14.66 9.59 -1.13
CA ALA A 30 -16.06 9.17 -0.96
C ALA A 30 -16.97 10.32 -0.52
N LEU A 31 -16.45 11.25 0.30
CA LEU A 31 -17.18 12.43 0.77
C LEU A 31 -17.00 13.66 -0.15
N SER A 32 -16.20 13.53 -1.22
CA SER A 32 -15.90 14.66 -2.09
C SER A 32 -17.10 15.04 -2.94
N SER A 33 -17.47 16.32 -2.88
CA SER A 33 -18.50 16.95 -3.73
C SER A 33 -17.90 17.93 -4.73
N SER A 34 -16.59 18.19 -4.65
CA SER A 34 -15.86 19.10 -5.53
C SER A 34 -14.63 18.44 -6.15
N PHE A 35 -14.31 18.86 -7.39
CA PHE A 35 -13.20 18.30 -8.17
C PHE A 35 -11.82 18.53 -7.51
N GLU A 36 -11.63 19.70 -6.89
CA GLU A 36 -10.38 20.03 -6.19
C GLU A 36 -10.12 19.09 -5.01
N LEU A 37 -11.16 18.77 -4.23
CA LEU A 37 -11.04 17.87 -3.09
C LEU A 37 -10.71 16.43 -3.56
N LEU A 38 -11.34 16.00 -4.65
CA LEU A 38 -11.07 14.70 -5.27
C LEU A 38 -9.63 14.61 -5.81
N LEU A 39 -9.11 15.70 -6.39
CA LEU A 39 -7.73 15.77 -6.86
C LEU A 39 -6.73 15.64 -5.71
N ILE A 40 -6.95 16.36 -4.61
CA ILE A 40 -6.09 16.28 -3.41
C ILE A 40 -6.12 14.86 -2.85
N ALA A 41 -7.31 14.26 -2.74
CA ALA A 41 -7.47 12.88 -2.28
C ALA A 41 -6.70 11.90 -3.19
N ARG A 42 -6.74 12.09 -4.51
CA ARG A 42 -5.99 11.30 -5.48
C ARG A 42 -4.48 11.43 -5.32
N MET A 43 -3.97 12.62 -5.05
CA MET A 43 -2.54 12.80 -4.79
C MET A 43 -2.10 12.05 -3.53
N ILE A 44 -2.88 12.13 -2.44
CA ILE A 44 -2.60 11.40 -1.20
C ILE A 44 -2.61 9.88 -1.44
N MET A 45 -3.63 9.37 -2.14
CA MET A 45 -3.72 7.95 -2.46
C MET A 45 -2.57 7.48 -3.35
N ALA A 46 -2.20 8.25 -4.38
CA ALA A 46 -1.11 7.92 -5.28
C ALA A 46 0.23 7.83 -4.53
N LEU A 47 0.56 8.84 -3.71
CA LEU A 47 1.78 8.86 -2.90
C LEU A 47 1.82 7.68 -1.92
N SER A 48 0.70 7.43 -1.23
CA SER A 48 0.59 6.33 -0.26
C SER A 48 0.79 4.97 -0.92
N SER A 49 0.19 4.76 -2.09
CA SER A 49 0.30 3.49 -2.83
C SER A 49 1.73 3.22 -3.31
N GLY A 50 2.45 4.25 -3.77
CA GLY A 50 3.84 4.12 -4.21
C GLY A 50 4.77 3.78 -3.05
N LEU A 51 4.62 4.46 -1.91
CA LEU A 51 5.44 4.20 -0.72
C LEU A 51 5.13 2.82 -0.12
N PHE A 52 3.86 2.40 -0.13
CA PHE A 52 3.47 1.05 0.26
C PHE A 52 4.12 -0.01 -0.64
N ALA A 53 4.06 0.14 -1.96
CA ALA A 53 4.63 -0.83 -2.89
C ALA A 53 6.14 -0.99 -2.69
N ALA A 54 6.88 0.12 -2.58
CA ALA A 54 8.33 0.10 -2.37
C ALA A 54 8.71 -0.55 -1.03
N THR A 55 8.02 -0.21 0.05
CA THR A 55 8.29 -0.76 1.39
C THR A 55 7.85 -2.22 1.53
N ALA A 56 6.71 -2.59 0.95
CA ALA A 56 6.22 -3.97 0.96
C ALA A 56 7.16 -4.91 0.19
N GLN A 57 7.57 -4.53 -1.03
CA GLN A 57 8.54 -5.31 -1.81
C GLN A 57 9.89 -5.40 -1.10
N GLY A 58 10.41 -4.28 -0.59
CA GLY A 58 11.66 -4.26 0.17
C GLY A 58 11.61 -5.12 1.43
N THR A 59 10.46 -5.15 2.13
CA THR A 59 10.25 -5.99 3.31
C THR A 59 10.14 -7.46 2.95
N ALA A 60 9.40 -7.81 1.89
CA ALA A 60 9.28 -9.19 1.41
C ALA A 60 10.64 -9.77 0.98
N VAL A 61 11.44 -8.98 0.26
CA VAL A 61 12.79 -9.35 -0.15
C VAL A 61 13.74 -9.52 1.04
N ALA A 62 13.57 -8.74 2.11
CA ALA A 62 14.39 -8.87 3.31
C ALA A 62 14.03 -10.08 4.19
N LEU A 63 12.88 -10.72 3.96
CA LEU A 63 12.40 -11.87 4.72
C LEU A 63 12.78 -13.23 4.09
N VAL A 64 13.37 -13.22 2.89
CA VAL A 64 13.72 -14.42 2.13
C VAL A 64 15.21 -14.45 1.81
N ASP A 65 15.76 -15.64 1.57
CA ASP A 65 17.14 -15.80 1.11
C ASP A 65 17.36 -15.18 -0.28
N ASP A 66 18.60 -14.82 -0.60
CA ASP A 66 18.98 -14.14 -1.85
C ASP A 66 18.52 -14.87 -3.12
N HIS A 67 18.50 -16.20 -3.10
CA HIS A 67 18.02 -17.00 -4.22
C HIS A 67 16.52 -16.85 -4.49
N HIS A 68 15.74 -16.43 -3.49
CA HIS A 68 14.27 -16.38 -3.54
C HIS A 68 13.70 -14.97 -3.74
N ARG A 69 14.54 -13.93 -3.87
CA ARG A 69 14.09 -12.53 -3.97
C ARG A 69 13.13 -12.29 -5.14
N ALA A 70 13.43 -12.85 -6.32
CA ALA A 70 12.56 -12.73 -7.49
C ALA A 70 11.18 -13.36 -7.24
N ARG A 71 11.14 -14.50 -6.53
CA ARG A 71 9.90 -15.18 -6.15
C ARG A 71 9.11 -14.36 -5.12
N ALA A 72 9.76 -13.75 -4.15
CA ALA A 72 9.11 -12.88 -3.18
C ALA A 72 8.43 -11.67 -3.86
N ILE A 73 9.11 -11.01 -4.79
CA ILE A 73 8.53 -9.91 -5.58
C ILE A 73 7.33 -10.42 -6.40
N ALA A 74 7.47 -11.57 -7.06
CA ALA A 74 6.39 -12.18 -7.84
C ALA A 74 5.16 -12.49 -6.98
N VAL A 75 5.34 -12.95 -5.74
CA VAL A 75 4.24 -13.19 -4.80
C VAL A 75 3.54 -11.89 -4.42
N VAL A 76 4.28 -10.81 -4.12
CA VAL A 76 3.69 -9.50 -3.79
C VAL A 76 2.86 -8.96 -4.96
N VAL A 77 3.42 -8.99 -6.18
CA VAL A 77 2.71 -8.53 -7.40
C VAL A 77 1.53 -9.44 -7.75
N GLY A 78 1.69 -10.74 -7.59
CA GLY A 78 0.60 -11.71 -7.76
C GLY A 78 -0.55 -11.45 -6.79
N GLY A 79 -0.23 -11.14 -5.53
CA GLY A 79 -1.21 -10.69 -4.53
C GLY A 79 -1.98 -9.44 -4.96
N THR A 80 -1.28 -8.42 -5.48
CA THR A 80 -1.93 -7.22 -6.03
C THR A 80 -2.88 -7.55 -7.18
N THR A 81 -2.49 -8.48 -8.06
CA THR A 81 -3.33 -8.90 -9.19
C THR A 81 -4.61 -9.58 -8.72
N VAL A 82 -4.49 -10.52 -7.78
CA VAL A 82 -5.64 -11.20 -7.16
C VAL A 82 -6.53 -10.20 -6.44
N ALA A 83 -5.94 -9.25 -5.70
CA ALA A 83 -6.68 -8.21 -4.99
C ALA A 83 -7.52 -7.34 -5.96
N VAL A 84 -6.98 -6.97 -7.12
CA VAL A 84 -7.74 -6.21 -8.13
C VAL A 84 -8.85 -7.07 -8.76
N ALA A 85 -8.53 -8.32 -9.14
CA ALA A 85 -9.47 -9.22 -9.77
C ALA A 85 -10.68 -9.55 -8.88
N VAL A 86 -10.45 -9.72 -7.57
CA VAL A 86 -11.51 -10.02 -6.58
C VAL A 86 -12.13 -8.73 -6.02
N GLY A 87 -11.36 -7.65 -5.91
CA GLY A 87 -11.84 -6.38 -5.36
C GLY A 87 -12.93 -5.73 -6.19
N ALA A 88 -12.83 -5.78 -7.53
CA ALA A 88 -13.83 -5.21 -8.42
C ALA A 88 -15.24 -5.83 -8.25
N PRO A 89 -15.44 -7.17 -8.30
CA PRO A 89 -16.76 -7.77 -8.08
C PRO A 89 -17.27 -7.59 -6.65
N LEU A 90 -16.41 -7.67 -5.62
CA LEU A 90 -16.83 -7.43 -4.23
C LEU A 90 -17.30 -5.98 -4.04
N GLY A 91 -16.59 -5.00 -4.62
CA GLY A 91 -17.00 -3.61 -4.60
C GLY A 91 -18.34 -3.38 -5.30
N ALA A 92 -18.57 -4.06 -6.44
CA ALA A 92 -19.85 -4.00 -7.15
C ALA A 92 -21.00 -4.59 -6.32
N LEU A 93 -20.78 -5.69 -5.58
CA LEU A 93 -21.78 -6.30 -4.71
C LEU A 93 -22.15 -5.41 -3.52
N VAL A 94 -21.21 -4.66 -2.97
CA VAL A 94 -21.47 -3.70 -1.87
C VAL A 94 -22.21 -2.46 -2.37
N ALA A 95 -22.03 -2.09 -3.64
CA ALA A 95 -22.70 -0.95 -4.26
C ALA A 95 -24.10 -1.27 -4.80
N ALA A 96 -24.46 -2.55 -4.93
CA ALA A 96 -25.77 -3.04 -5.37
C ALA A 96 -26.78 -3.08 -4.21
#